data_AF-A0A1H8MCJ6-F1
#
_entry.id   AF-A0A1H8MCJ6-F1
#
_cell.length_a   1.000
_cell.length_b   1.000
_cell.length_c   1.000
_cell.angle_alpha   90.00
_cell.angle_beta   90.00
_cell.angle_gamma   90.00
#
_symmetry.space_group_name_H-M   'P 1'
#
loop_
_entity.id
_entity.type
_entity.pdbx_description
1 polymer ?
#
loop_
_entity_poly.entity_id
_entity_poly.type
_entity_poly.pdbx_seq_one_letter_code
_entity_poly.pdbx_strand_id
1 'polypeptide(L)'
;MAEVLLFHHAQGLTDGVQEFADGLRGAGHTVHVPDLYEGRTFDDLEEGVGFARETGFGTILERGKAAAEGLPAGIVTAGFSLGVLPAQLLAQTRPGVRGALFFHSCVPTSEFGGDWPASVPVQIHSMDHDPSFVDEGDIDAARALVASAPDAAELFLYPGSGHLFADSGLGDYDPGATALLTSRVLAFLDGRN
;
A
#
# COMPACT_ATOMS: atom_id res chain seq x y z
N MET A 1 3.03 -17.85 -7.82
CA MET A 1 3.96 -16.72 -8.07
C MET A 1 3.16 -15.54 -8.56
N ALA A 2 3.21 -14.44 -7.83
CA ALA A 2 2.60 -13.16 -8.19
C ALA A 2 3.71 -12.16 -8.51
N GLU A 3 3.38 -11.13 -9.29
CA GLU A 3 4.27 -10.01 -9.57
C GLU A 3 3.68 -8.75 -8.92
N VAL A 4 4.42 -8.15 -7.99
CA VAL A 4 3.95 -7.09 -7.09
C VAL A 4 4.71 -5.80 -7.40
N LEU A 5 3.98 -4.70 -7.55
CA LEU A 5 4.55 -3.36 -7.58
C LEU A 5 4.25 -2.68 -6.24
N LEU A 6 5.27 -2.54 -5.40
CA LEU A 6 5.17 -2.06 -4.02
C LEU A 6 5.77 -0.67 -3.86
N PHE A 7 4.92 0.30 -3.51
CA PHE A 7 5.33 1.69 -3.26
C PHE A 7 5.61 1.94 -1.78
N HIS A 8 6.72 2.62 -1.50
CA HIS A 8 7.13 2.99 -0.14
C HIS A 8 6.25 4.10 0.47
N HIS A 9 6.34 4.28 1.79
CA HIS A 9 5.65 5.36 2.52
C HIS A 9 6.39 6.69 2.44
N ALA A 10 5.87 7.70 3.13
CA ALA A 10 6.37 9.07 3.04
C ALA A 10 7.81 9.27 3.53
N GLN A 11 8.42 8.33 4.26
CA GLN A 11 9.83 8.42 4.67
C GLN A 11 10.82 7.90 3.61
N GLY A 12 10.35 7.62 2.39
CA GLY A 12 11.18 7.14 1.30
C GLY A 12 11.29 5.61 1.24
N LEU A 13 12.15 5.11 0.35
CA LEU A 13 12.44 3.68 0.22
C LEU A 13 13.44 3.24 1.30
N THR A 14 12.93 3.04 2.52
CA THR A 14 13.69 2.62 3.70
C THR A 14 14.15 1.17 3.61
N ASP A 15 15.09 0.80 4.50
CA ASP A 15 15.53 -0.60 4.63
C ASP A 15 14.39 -1.52 5.06
N GLY A 16 13.46 -1.09 5.92
CA GLY A 16 12.34 -1.96 6.31
C GLY A 16 11.30 -2.18 5.21
N VAL A 17 11.10 -1.21 4.31
CA VAL A 17 10.32 -1.46 3.07
C VAL A 17 11.02 -2.49 2.19
N GLN A 18 12.35 -2.42 2.07
CA GLN A 18 13.13 -3.41 1.33
C GLN A 18 13.06 -4.80 1.98
N GLU A 19 13.17 -4.88 3.31
CA GLU A 19 13.06 -6.13 4.06
C GLU A 19 11.66 -6.76 3.92
N PHE A 20 10.60 -5.95 3.97
CA PHE A 20 9.24 -6.43 3.69
C PHE A 20 9.13 -7.01 2.28
N ALA A 21 9.64 -6.29 1.28
CA ALA A 21 9.68 -6.76 -0.10
C ALA A 21 10.49 -8.06 -0.25
N ASP A 22 11.62 -8.17 0.45
CA ASP A 22 12.46 -9.37 0.47
C ASP A 22 11.77 -10.57 1.11
N GLY A 23 10.94 -10.35 2.13
CA GLY A 23 10.07 -11.39 2.69
C GLY A 23 9.12 -11.99 1.63
N LEU A 24 8.50 -11.13 0.83
CA LEU A 24 7.63 -11.57 -0.27
C LEU A 24 8.44 -12.24 -1.41
N ARG A 25 9.63 -11.74 -1.72
CA ARG A 25 10.54 -12.39 -2.69
C ARG A 25 10.98 -13.77 -2.21
N GLY A 26 11.28 -13.91 -0.92
CA GLY A 26 11.66 -15.17 -0.28
C GLY A 26 10.55 -16.24 -0.33
N ALA A 27 9.29 -15.81 -0.38
CA ALA A 27 8.13 -16.68 -0.60
C ALA A 27 7.90 -17.05 -2.08
N GLY A 28 8.74 -16.56 -3.01
CA GLY A 28 8.69 -16.91 -4.43
C GLY A 28 7.85 -15.97 -5.30
N HIS A 29 7.56 -14.76 -4.83
CA HIS A 29 6.93 -13.70 -5.64
C HIS A 29 8.01 -12.81 -6.28
N THR A 30 7.67 -12.13 -7.37
CA THR A 30 8.49 -11.04 -7.93
C THR A 30 8.00 -9.72 -7.35
N VAL A 31 8.89 -8.89 -6.82
CA VAL A 31 8.51 -7.61 -6.19
C VAL A 31 9.38 -6.48 -6.73
N HIS A 32 8.72 -5.47 -7.26
CA HIS A 32 9.31 -4.22 -7.76
C HIS A 32 9.06 -3.12 -6.73
N VAL A 33 10.12 -2.40 -6.34
CA VAL A 33 10.08 -1.33 -5.33
C VAL A 33 10.63 -0.04 -5.92
N PRO A 34 9.85 0.67 -6.75
CA PRO A 34 10.32 1.93 -7.33
C PRO A 34 10.53 2.97 -6.24
N ASP A 35 11.61 3.72 -6.35
CA ASP A 35 11.87 4.86 -5.49
C ASP A 35 11.21 6.12 -6.06
N LEU A 36 10.14 6.56 -5.41
CA LEU A 36 9.39 7.75 -5.82
C LEU A 36 10.06 9.04 -5.34
N TYR A 37 11.09 8.95 -4.49
CA TYR A 37 11.76 10.04 -3.82
C TYR A 37 13.21 10.26 -4.29
N GLU A 38 13.62 9.55 -5.34
CA GLU A 38 14.91 9.74 -6.02
C GLU A 38 16.13 9.56 -5.09
N GLY A 39 16.08 8.54 -4.23
CA GLY A 39 17.13 8.17 -3.30
C GLY A 39 17.04 8.85 -1.94
N ARG A 40 16.01 9.67 -1.70
CA ARG A 40 15.83 10.39 -0.43
C ARG A 40 15.01 9.56 0.56
N THR A 41 15.53 9.46 1.77
CA THR A 41 14.84 8.93 2.94
C THR A 41 14.79 9.99 4.04
N PHE A 42 13.84 9.85 4.96
CA PHE A 42 13.61 10.80 6.05
C PHE A 42 13.45 10.05 7.37
N ASP A 43 14.06 10.56 8.44
CA ASP A 43 13.96 9.97 9.78
C ASP A 43 12.62 10.31 10.45
N ASP A 44 11.97 11.39 9.99
CA ASP A 44 10.72 11.92 10.51
C ASP A 44 9.61 11.87 9.45
N LEU A 45 8.41 11.45 9.87
CA LEU A 45 7.27 11.27 8.98
C LEU A 45 6.77 12.61 8.42
N GLU A 46 6.74 13.66 9.25
CA GLU A 46 6.32 15.01 8.85
C GLU A 46 7.28 15.58 7.79
N GLU A 47 8.60 15.39 7.96
CA GLU A 47 9.58 15.81 6.95
C GLU A 47 9.34 15.09 5.61
N GLY A 48 9.11 13.78 5.67
CA GLY A 48 8.80 12.97 4.49
C GLY A 48 7.51 13.37 3.78
N VAL A 49 6.46 13.68 4.53
CA VAL A 49 5.19 14.22 3.98
C VAL A 49 5.40 15.65 3.44
N GLY A 50 6.22 16.46 4.11
CA GLY A 50 6.61 17.79 3.64
C GLY A 50 7.27 17.74 2.27
N PHE A 51 8.21 16.80 2.07
CA PHE A 51 8.83 16.56 0.77
C PHE A 51 7.83 16.08 -0.29
N ALA A 52 6.88 15.21 0.07
CA ALA A 52 5.80 14.80 -0.83
C ALA A 52 4.99 16.00 -1.34
N ARG A 53 4.66 16.93 -0.42
CA ARG A 53 3.89 18.14 -0.72
C ARG A 53 4.69 19.11 -1.59
N GLU A 54 5.98 19.29 -1.31
CA GLU A 54 6.88 20.13 -2.13
C GLU A 54 7.03 19.56 -3.55
N THR A 55 7.21 18.24 -3.66
CA THR A 55 7.30 17.53 -4.95
C THR A 55 5.96 17.55 -5.71
N GLY A 56 4.85 17.57 -4.95
CA GLY A 56 3.48 17.53 -5.43
C GLY A 56 2.97 16.10 -5.58
N PHE A 57 1.80 15.82 -4.98
CA PHE A 57 1.16 14.48 -5.05
C PHE A 57 0.88 14.03 -6.49
N GLY A 58 0.54 14.95 -7.40
CA GLY A 58 0.41 14.64 -8.83
C GLY A 58 1.69 14.06 -9.42
N THR A 59 2.86 14.63 -9.08
CA THR A 59 4.16 14.11 -9.50
C THR A 59 4.42 12.71 -8.95
N ILE A 60 4.07 12.45 -7.69
CA ILE A 60 4.20 11.12 -7.06
C ILE A 60 3.31 10.09 -7.77
N LEU A 61 2.07 10.46 -8.12
CA LEU A 61 1.18 9.61 -8.90
C LEU A 61 1.75 9.32 -10.30
N GLU A 62 2.27 10.32 -11.01
CA GLU A 62 2.88 10.11 -12.33
C GLU A 62 4.14 9.24 -12.26
N ARG A 63 4.98 9.40 -11.23
CA ARG A 63 6.12 8.50 -10.97
C ARG A 63 5.65 7.06 -10.75
N GLY A 64 4.57 6.87 -9.99
CA GLY A 64 3.95 5.57 -9.78
C GLY A 64 3.41 4.94 -11.06
N LYS A 65 2.73 5.72 -11.91
CA LYS A 65 2.26 5.26 -13.23
C LYS A 65 3.43 4.83 -14.12
N ALA A 66 4.47 5.66 -14.20
CA ALA A 66 5.66 5.39 -15.00
C ALA A 66 6.35 4.09 -14.55
N ALA A 67 6.43 3.84 -13.25
CA ALA A 67 6.98 2.58 -12.72
C ALA A 67 6.21 1.33 -13.18
N ALA A 68 4.91 1.46 -13.48
CA ALA A 68 4.10 0.35 -13.98
C ALA A 68 4.20 0.16 -15.51
N GLU A 69 4.64 1.15 -16.29
CA GLU A 69 4.62 1.07 -17.78
C GLU A 69 5.45 -0.08 -18.33
N GLY A 70 6.59 -0.40 -17.72
CA GLY A 70 7.47 -1.50 -18.13
C GLY A 70 7.05 -2.89 -17.64
N LEU A 71 6.03 -2.96 -16.79
CA LEU A 71 5.60 -4.21 -16.15
C LEU A 71 4.50 -4.93 -16.95
N PRO A 72 4.42 -6.26 -16.88
CA PRO A 72 3.38 -7.01 -17.58
C PRO A 72 1.98 -6.65 -17.08
N ALA A 73 0.97 -7.06 -17.85
CA ALA A 73 -0.37 -7.19 -17.30
C ALA A 73 -0.36 -8.29 -16.22
N GLY A 74 -1.25 -8.20 -15.23
CA GLY A 74 -1.36 -9.24 -14.21
C GLY A 74 -0.73 -8.91 -12.86
N ILE A 75 -0.23 -7.69 -12.67
CA ILE A 75 0.43 -7.30 -11.41
C ILE A 75 -0.57 -7.13 -10.25
N VAL A 76 -0.07 -7.28 -9.04
CA VAL A 76 -0.70 -6.78 -7.80
C VAL A 76 -0.06 -5.45 -7.45
N THR A 77 -0.85 -4.42 -7.19
CA THR A 77 -0.33 -3.12 -6.74
C THR A 77 -0.37 -3.07 -5.22
N ALA A 78 0.68 -2.54 -4.61
CA ALA A 78 0.79 -2.47 -3.16
C ALA A 78 1.40 -1.14 -2.75
N GLY A 79 1.02 -0.62 -1.59
CA GLY A 79 1.52 0.66 -1.11
C GLY A 79 1.43 0.81 0.39
N PHE A 80 2.44 1.44 0.98
CA PHE A 80 2.47 1.84 2.38
C PHE A 80 2.13 3.32 2.53
N SER A 81 1.16 3.68 3.37
CA SER A 81 0.78 5.07 3.67
C SER A 81 0.65 5.89 2.37
N LEU A 82 1.48 6.91 2.16
CA LEU A 82 1.55 7.69 0.91
C LEU A 82 1.62 6.84 -0.38
N GLY A 83 2.32 5.71 -0.34
CA GLY A 83 2.44 4.77 -1.46
C GLY A 83 1.11 4.13 -1.88
N VAL A 84 0.07 4.18 -1.04
CA VAL A 84 -1.29 3.74 -1.40
C VAL A 84 -1.86 4.61 -2.52
N LEU A 85 -1.51 5.89 -2.62
CA LEU A 85 -2.03 6.77 -3.66
C LEU A 85 -1.75 6.23 -5.08
N PRO A 86 -0.48 5.98 -5.50
CA PRO A 86 -0.23 5.37 -6.80
C PRO A 86 -0.72 3.91 -6.88
N ALA A 87 -0.67 3.13 -5.79
CA ALA A 87 -1.16 1.75 -5.79
C ALA A 87 -2.66 1.66 -6.12
N GLN A 88 -3.46 2.49 -5.48
CA GLN A 88 -4.91 2.53 -5.61
C GLN A 88 -5.34 3.13 -6.96
N LEU A 89 -4.68 4.20 -7.39
CA LEU A 89 -4.86 4.74 -8.74
C LEU A 89 -4.67 3.65 -9.81
N LEU A 90 -3.57 2.90 -9.72
CA LEU A 90 -3.29 1.83 -10.69
C LEU A 90 -4.30 0.70 -10.58
N ALA A 91 -4.70 0.31 -9.37
CA ALA A 91 -5.72 -0.72 -9.17
C ALA A 91 -7.06 -0.35 -9.82
N GLN A 92 -7.47 0.92 -9.74
CA GLN A 92 -8.71 1.42 -10.33
C GLN A 92 -8.63 1.62 -11.85
N THR A 93 -7.47 2.02 -12.38
CA THR A 93 -7.40 2.57 -13.74
C THR A 93 -6.57 1.75 -14.72
N ARG A 94 -5.63 0.92 -14.25
CA ARG A 94 -4.76 0.12 -15.13
C ARG A 94 -5.45 -1.21 -15.48
N PRO A 95 -5.71 -1.49 -16.77
CA PRO A 95 -6.26 -2.77 -17.18
C PRO A 95 -5.37 -3.95 -16.80
N GLY A 96 -5.98 -5.02 -16.28
CA GLY A 96 -5.29 -6.27 -15.98
C GLY A 96 -4.57 -6.33 -14.63
N VAL A 97 -4.76 -5.35 -13.74
CA VAL A 97 -4.38 -5.51 -12.32
C VAL A 97 -5.16 -6.69 -11.73
N ARG A 98 -4.48 -7.51 -10.92
CA ARG A 98 -5.01 -8.78 -10.36
C ARG A 98 -5.35 -8.70 -8.89
N GLY A 99 -4.93 -7.64 -8.22
CA GLY A 99 -5.27 -7.37 -6.84
C GLY A 99 -4.58 -6.10 -6.35
N ALA A 100 -4.99 -5.63 -5.17
CA ALA A 100 -4.39 -4.49 -4.50
C ALA A 100 -4.14 -4.77 -3.01
N LEU A 101 -3.06 -4.21 -2.47
CA LEU A 101 -2.71 -4.32 -1.06
C LEU A 101 -2.42 -2.93 -0.50
N PHE A 102 -3.30 -2.42 0.34
CA PHE A 102 -3.16 -1.10 0.94
C PHE A 102 -2.76 -1.24 2.40
N PHE A 103 -1.61 -0.67 2.74
CA PHE A 103 -1.09 -0.69 4.09
C PHE A 103 -1.15 0.73 4.63
N HIS A 104 -1.80 0.91 5.78
CA HIS A 104 -1.81 2.15 6.58
C HIS A 104 -2.57 3.33 5.94
N SER A 105 -3.22 3.13 4.80
CA SER A 105 -4.00 4.18 4.15
C SER A 105 -5.03 3.58 3.20
N CYS A 106 -6.07 4.34 2.88
CA CYS A 106 -7.05 4.08 1.83
C CYS A 106 -7.76 5.39 1.50
N VAL A 107 -7.86 5.75 0.22
CA VAL A 107 -8.61 6.95 -0.19
C VAL A 107 -9.97 6.58 -0.79
N PRO A 108 -10.97 7.48 -0.80
CA PRO A 108 -12.23 7.23 -1.49
C PRO A 108 -12.00 6.92 -2.97
N THR A 109 -12.75 5.97 -3.55
CA THR A 109 -12.59 5.62 -4.97
C THR A 109 -12.81 6.81 -5.91
N SER A 110 -13.65 7.77 -5.49
CA SER A 110 -13.89 9.03 -6.19
C SER A 110 -12.64 9.88 -6.39
N GLU A 111 -11.58 9.70 -5.58
CA GLU A 111 -10.31 10.41 -5.73
C GLU A 111 -9.68 10.14 -7.11
N PHE A 112 -9.76 8.89 -7.59
CA PHE A 112 -9.28 8.51 -8.92
C PHE A 112 -10.41 8.29 -9.93
N GLY A 113 -11.65 8.60 -9.53
CA GLY A 113 -12.85 8.45 -10.32
C GLY A 113 -13.34 7.01 -10.46
N GLY A 114 -14.63 6.88 -10.73
CA GLY A 114 -15.31 5.61 -10.93
C GLY A 114 -15.51 4.78 -9.66
N ASP A 115 -16.14 3.62 -9.86
CA ASP A 115 -16.33 2.62 -8.81
C ASP A 115 -15.10 1.71 -8.72
N TRP A 116 -14.96 0.99 -7.60
CA TRP A 116 -13.93 -0.05 -7.49
C TRP A 116 -14.15 -1.15 -8.54
N PRO A 117 -13.11 -1.61 -9.27
CA PRO A 117 -13.27 -2.67 -10.24
C PRO A 117 -13.65 -4.00 -9.55
N ALA A 118 -14.85 -4.53 -9.86
CA ALA A 118 -15.38 -5.73 -9.22
C ALA A 118 -14.48 -6.98 -9.34
N SER A 119 -13.61 -7.03 -10.35
CA SER A 119 -12.68 -8.15 -10.58
C SER A 119 -11.34 -8.02 -9.84
N VAL A 120 -11.09 -6.92 -9.14
CA VAL A 120 -9.81 -6.64 -8.48
C VAL A 120 -9.99 -6.82 -6.97
N PRO A 121 -9.56 -7.95 -6.39
CA PRO A 121 -9.59 -8.13 -4.95
C PRO A 121 -8.61 -7.17 -4.26
N VAL A 122 -8.93 -6.72 -3.05
CA VAL A 122 -8.14 -5.76 -2.27
C VAL A 122 -8.15 -6.10 -0.80
N GLN A 123 -6.98 -5.99 -0.16
CA GLN A 123 -6.87 -6.00 1.29
C GLN A 123 -6.37 -4.64 1.77
N ILE A 124 -7.02 -4.11 2.81
CA ILE A 124 -6.61 -2.90 3.52
C ILE A 124 -6.15 -3.33 4.92
N HIS A 125 -4.98 -2.86 5.34
CA HIS A 125 -4.36 -3.24 6.61
C HIS A 125 -3.95 -2.00 7.38
N SER A 126 -4.51 -1.77 8.56
CA SER A 126 -4.08 -0.69 9.44
C SER A 126 -4.26 -1.03 10.92
N MET A 127 -3.65 -0.26 11.81
CA MET A 127 -3.92 -0.37 13.23
C MET A 127 -5.25 0.31 13.61
N ASP A 128 -5.93 -0.20 14.64
CA ASP A 128 -7.27 0.22 15.04
C ASP A 128 -7.33 1.52 15.86
N HIS A 129 -6.18 2.01 16.34
CA HIS A 129 -6.02 3.30 16.99
C HIS A 129 -4.93 4.17 16.31
N ASP A 130 -4.58 3.89 15.05
CA ASP A 130 -3.69 4.74 14.27
C ASP A 130 -4.38 6.08 13.96
N PRO A 131 -3.92 7.23 14.50
CA PRO A 131 -4.57 8.51 14.29
C PRO A 131 -4.61 8.92 12.81
N SER A 132 -3.58 8.61 12.02
CA SER A 132 -3.55 8.97 10.61
C SER A 132 -4.49 8.12 9.75
N PHE A 133 -4.83 6.91 10.21
CA PHE A 133 -5.83 6.09 9.51
C PHE A 133 -7.25 6.32 10.03
N VAL A 134 -7.41 6.46 11.35
CA VAL A 134 -8.72 6.52 12.01
C VAL A 134 -9.27 7.95 12.05
N ASP A 135 -8.46 8.91 12.47
CA ASP A 135 -8.93 10.28 12.74
C ASP A 135 -8.93 11.15 11.46
N GLU A 136 -8.07 10.84 10.49
CA GLU A 136 -7.99 11.58 9.20
C GLU A 136 -8.99 11.09 8.14
N GLY A 137 -9.68 9.97 8.38
CA GLY A 137 -10.82 9.51 7.57
C GLY A 137 -10.54 8.35 6.61
N ASP A 138 -9.32 7.84 6.53
CA ASP A 138 -8.96 6.69 5.70
C ASP A 138 -9.74 5.43 6.10
N ILE A 139 -10.07 5.24 7.39
CA ILE A 139 -10.91 4.15 7.86
C ILE A 139 -12.32 4.19 7.26
N ASP A 140 -12.89 5.37 7.06
CA ASP A 140 -14.22 5.52 6.48
C ASP A 140 -14.18 5.24 4.98
N ALA A 141 -13.12 5.65 4.29
CA ALA A 141 -12.87 5.27 2.90
C ALA A 141 -12.71 3.75 2.75
N ALA A 142 -11.94 3.10 3.63
CA ALA A 142 -11.76 1.66 3.64
C ALA A 142 -13.07 0.92 3.90
N ARG A 143 -13.87 1.37 4.88
CA ARG A 143 -15.21 0.80 5.16
C ARG A 143 -16.17 0.98 3.99
N ALA A 144 -16.16 2.14 3.33
CA ALA A 144 -16.97 2.38 2.15
C ALA A 144 -16.56 1.49 0.97
N LEU A 145 -15.25 1.26 0.79
CA LEU A 145 -14.74 0.33 -0.21
C LEU A 145 -15.20 -1.11 0.06
N VAL A 146 -15.04 -1.61 1.29
CA VAL A 146 -15.55 -2.93 1.71
C VAL A 146 -17.06 -3.05 1.48
N ALA A 147 -17.83 -2.02 1.82
CA ALA A 147 -19.28 -2.02 1.62
C ALA A 147 -19.69 -2.03 0.14
N SER A 148 -18.92 -1.38 -0.75
CA SER A 148 -19.21 -1.32 -2.18
C SER A 148 -18.74 -2.56 -2.95
N ALA A 149 -17.77 -3.31 -2.43
CA ALA A 149 -17.21 -4.51 -3.05
C ALA A 149 -17.04 -5.67 -2.05
N PRO A 150 -18.12 -6.20 -1.44
CA PRO A 150 -18.04 -7.14 -0.31
C PRO A 150 -17.38 -8.48 -0.63
N ASP A 151 -17.40 -8.91 -1.91
CA ASP A 151 -16.75 -10.15 -2.35
C ASP A 151 -15.29 -9.96 -2.79
N ALA A 152 -14.82 -8.70 -2.86
CA ALA A 152 -13.50 -8.35 -3.36
C ALA A 152 -12.66 -7.58 -2.34
N ALA A 153 -13.24 -6.87 -1.38
CA ALA A 153 -12.54 -5.98 -0.46
C ALA A 153 -12.60 -6.46 0.99
N GLU A 154 -11.44 -6.53 1.65
CA GLU A 154 -11.29 -6.89 3.06
C GLU A 154 -10.55 -5.80 3.83
N LEU A 155 -11.04 -5.46 5.02
CA LEU A 155 -10.36 -4.55 5.96
C LEU A 155 -9.89 -5.35 7.18
N PHE A 156 -8.59 -5.33 7.42
CA PHE A 156 -7.94 -5.93 8.58
C PHE A 156 -7.42 -4.85 9.51
N LEU A 157 -7.98 -4.80 10.72
CA LEU A 157 -7.53 -3.93 11.79
C LEU A 157 -6.69 -4.71 12.80
N TYR A 158 -5.56 -4.14 13.20
CA TYR A 158 -4.63 -4.70 14.19
C TYR A 158 -4.65 -3.86 15.47
N PRO A 159 -4.62 -4.46 16.67
CA PRO A 159 -4.54 -3.70 17.91
C PRO A 159 -3.27 -2.84 17.96
N GLY A 160 -3.40 -1.52 18.11
CA GLY A 160 -2.27 -0.60 18.28
C GLY A 160 -2.53 0.78 17.68
N SER A 161 -1.52 1.66 17.70
CA SER A 161 -1.62 3.04 17.20
C SER A 161 -0.47 3.48 16.29
N GLY A 162 0.45 2.58 15.94
CA GLY A 162 1.57 2.87 15.04
C GLY A 162 1.09 2.96 13.58
N HIS A 163 1.51 4.00 12.88
CA HIS A 163 1.10 4.22 11.48
C HIS A 163 1.90 3.32 10.55
N LEU A 164 3.23 3.40 10.62
CA LEU A 164 4.14 2.66 9.75
C LEU A 164 4.62 1.35 10.40
N PHE A 165 3.71 0.64 11.07
CA PHE A 165 4.07 -0.49 11.93
C PHE A 165 4.71 -1.68 11.21
N ALA A 166 4.62 -1.73 9.88
CA ALA A 166 5.19 -2.79 9.04
C ALA A 166 6.65 -2.55 8.63
N ASP A 167 7.19 -1.34 8.83
CA ASP A 167 8.58 -1.02 8.54
C ASP A 167 9.45 -1.35 9.77
N SER A 168 10.30 -2.37 9.64
CA SER A 168 11.24 -2.85 10.69
C SER A 168 12.32 -1.85 11.10
N GLY A 169 12.55 -0.82 10.29
CA GLY A 169 13.53 0.23 10.56
C GLY A 169 13.01 1.36 11.45
N LEU A 170 11.70 1.40 11.75
CA LEU A 170 11.06 2.53 12.43
C LEU A 170 10.65 2.23 13.87
N GLY A 171 10.46 3.29 14.65
CA GLY A 171 10.02 3.21 16.04
C GLY A 171 8.62 2.63 16.23
N ASP A 172 7.76 2.77 15.21
CA ASP A 172 6.38 2.26 15.20
C ASP A 172 6.30 0.75 14.91
N TYR A 173 7.42 0.11 14.57
CA TYR A 173 7.46 -1.29 14.16
C TYR A 173 6.81 -2.21 15.21
N ASP A 174 5.78 -2.95 14.80
CA ASP A 174 5.21 -4.02 15.59
C ASP A 174 5.45 -5.37 14.90
N PRO A 175 6.37 -6.22 15.41
CA PRO A 175 6.70 -7.48 14.76
C PRO A 175 5.54 -8.47 14.74
N GLY A 176 4.63 -8.43 15.72
CA GLY A 176 3.49 -9.34 15.82
C GLY A 176 2.41 -9.01 14.79
N ALA A 177 2.04 -7.73 14.71
CA ALA A 177 1.11 -7.22 13.72
C ALA A 177 1.69 -7.37 12.31
N THR A 178 2.98 -7.08 12.12
CA THR A 178 3.66 -7.24 10.82
C THR A 178 3.68 -8.69 10.36
N ALA A 179 3.97 -9.65 11.26
CA ALA A 179 3.95 -11.07 10.91
C ALA A 179 2.55 -11.53 10.48
N LEU A 180 1.49 -11.08 11.19
CA LEU A 180 0.11 -11.42 10.83
C LEU A 180 -0.31 -10.76 9.51
N LEU A 181 0.04 -9.50 9.29
CA LEU A 181 -0.16 -8.79 8.03
C LEU A 181 0.52 -9.54 6.89
N THR A 182 1.80 -9.87 7.03
CA THR A 182 2.59 -10.58 6.02
C THR A 182 1.97 -11.94 5.70
N SER A 183 1.49 -12.68 6.70
CA SER A 183 0.82 -13.96 6.48
C SER A 183 -0.45 -13.83 5.64
N ARG A 184 -1.24 -12.76 5.83
CA ARG A 184 -2.46 -12.50 5.04
C ARG A 184 -2.11 -12.11 3.61
N VAL A 185 -1.12 -11.23 3.44
CA VAL A 185 -0.58 -10.83 2.14
C VAL A 185 -0.10 -12.06 1.35
N LEU A 186 0.65 -12.96 1.96
CA LEU A 186 1.12 -14.16 1.28
C LEU A 186 -0.03 -15.08 0.87
N ALA A 187 -1.05 -15.27 1.72
CA ALA A 187 -2.24 -16.05 1.37
C ALA A 187 -2.98 -15.44 0.17
N PHE A 188 -3.15 -14.11 0.19
CA PHE A 188 -3.74 -13.34 -0.92
C PHE A 188 -2.96 -13.54 -2.23
N LEU A 189 -1.64 -13.37 -2.19
CA LEU A 189 -0.77 -13.50 -3.37
C LEU A 189 -0.70 -14.94 -3.91
N ASP A 190 -0.94 -15.95 -3.07
CA ASP A 190 -1.06 -17.36 -3.46
C ASP A 190 -2.42 -17.72 -4.07
N GLY A 191 -3.38 -16.78 -4.08
CA GLY A 191 -4.75 -17.03 -4.55
C GLY A 191 -5.59 -17.84 -3.56
N ARG A 192 -5.23 -17.80 -2.27
CA ARG A 192 -5.98 -18.43 -1.17
C ARG A 192 -6.74 -17.33 -0.42
N ASN A 193 -7.84 -16.89 -1.01
CA ASN A 193 -8.87 -16.11 -0.32
C ASN A 193 -9.97 -17.04 0.20
#